data_AF-A0A831YTX7-F1
#
_entry.id   AF-A0A831YTX7-F1
#
_cell.length_a   1.000
_cell.length_b   1.000
_cell.length_c   1.000
_cell.angle_alpha   90.00
_cell.angle_beta   90.00
_cell.angle_gamma   90.00
#
_symmetry.space_group_name_H-M   'P 1'
#
loop_
_entity.id
_entity.type
_entity.pdbx_description
1 polymer ?
#
loop_
_entity_poly.entity_id
_entity_poly.type
_entity_poly.pdbx_seq_one_letter_code
_entity_poly.pdbx_strand_id
1 'polypeptide(L)'
;GDHIAGNATIIRETGAKLLIHPLDEPYLRDPTLNLSAFLGARLESPPADGFLEEGDEVTVDDIHLRVLHTPGHTPGHITLVGENLAFVGDVIFYEGIGRTDFPRSDHNQLLQTIRTKIYTLPDEMNLLPGHGPETTVGHEKRHNPFVRG
;
A
#
# COMPACT_ATOMS: atom_id res chain seq x y z
N GLY A 1 -9.21 1.42 6.51
CA GLY A 1 -9.49 1.54 7.96
C GLY A 1 -8.79 0.44 8.74
N ASP A 2 -9.04 -0.79 8.33
CA ASP A 2 -8.24 -2.00 8.57
C ASP A 2 -6.71 -1.82 8.58
N HIS A 3 -6.12 -0.98 7.73
CA HIS A 3 -4.66 -0.75 7.70
C HIS A 3 -4.14 0.30 8.70
N ILE A 4 -5.01 1.00 9.42
CA ILE A 4 -4.62 2.12 10.32
C ILE A 4 -5.14 1.95 11.76
N ALA A 5 -5.98 0.94 12.00
CA ALA A 5 -6.69 0.78 13.26
C ALA A 5 -5.79 0.57 14.48
N GLY A 6 -4.60 -0.02 14.26
CA GLY A 6 -3.62 -0.29 15.33
C GLY A 6 -2.66 0.87 15.63
N ASN A 7 -2.61 1.91 14.79
CA ASN A 7 -1.55 2.92 14.84
C ASN A 7 -1.40 3.58 16.22
N ALA A 8 -2.51 4.02 16.82
CA ALA A 8 -2.47 4.69 18.13
C ALA A 8 -1.88 3.80 19.24
N THR A 9 -2.21 2.50 19.24
CA THR A 9 -1.70 1.55 20.21
C THR A 9 -0.20 1.32 20.01
N ILE A 10 0.23 1.06 18.77
CA ILE A 10 1.64 0.81 18.46
C ILE A 10 2.51 2.03 18.78
N ILE A 11 2.09 3.24 18.40
CA ILE A 11 2.84 4.47 18.68
C ILE A 11 2.98 4.67 20.20
N ARG A 12 1.90 4.50 20.97
CA ARG A 12 1.93 4.66 22.43
C ARG A 12 2.87 3.66 23.11
N GLU A 13 2.91 2.42 22.62
CA GLU A 13 3.66 1.34 23.26
C GLU A 13 5.14 1.29 22.87
N THR A 14 5.47 1.76 21.68
CA THR A 14 6.83 1.63 21.12
C THR A 14 7.54 2.97 20.90
N GLY A 15 6.79 4.07 20.83
CA GLY A 15 7.33 5.37 20.39
C GLY A 15 7.68 5.43 18.90
N ALA A 16 7.24 4.45 18.10
CA ALA A 16 7.46 4.45 16.66
C ALA A 16 6.80 5.66 15.98
N LYS A 17 7.38 6.09 14.86
CA LYS A 17 6.85 7.16 14.02
C LYS A 17 5.85 6.59 13.01
N LEU A 18 4.77 7.32 12.78
CA LEU A 18 3.83 7.06 11.70
C LEU A 18 4.20 7.85 10.46
N LEU A 19 4.60 7.17 9.39
CA LEU A 19 4.90 7.77 8.10
C LEU A 19 3.86 7.34 7.06
N ILE A 20 3.49 8.25 6.16
CA ILE A 20 2.49 7.99 5.11
C ILE A 20 2.79 8.86 3.88
N HIS A 21 2.25 8.51 2.71
CA HIS A 21 2.25 9.45 1.58
C HIS A 21 1.33 10.65 1.86
N PRO A 22 1.72 11.88 1.48
CA PRO A 22 0.94 13.08 1.79
C PRO A 22 -0.48 13.07 1.21
N LEU A 23 -0.67 12.42 0.04
CA LEU A 23 -1.99 12.31 -0.59
C LEU A 23 -3.01 11.46 0.20
N ASP A 24 -2.52 10.59 1.08
CA ASP A 24 -3.34 9.71 1.92
C ASP A 24 -3.39 10.14 3.40
N GLU A 25 -2.65 11.17 3.82
CA GLU A 25 -2.77 11.73 5.19
C GLU A 25 -4.22 12.02 5.60
N PRO A 26 -5.10 12.60 4.74
CA PRO A 26 -6.48 12.86 5.13
C PRO A 26 -7.26 11.60 5.51
N TYR A 27 -6.87 10.42 5.00
CA TYR A 27 -7.51 9.14 5.33
C TYR A 27 -7.23 8.73 6.78
N LEU A 28 -6.16 9.22 7.41
CA LEU A 28 -5.92 8.95 8.82
C LEU A 28 -7.05 9.47 9.71
N ARG A 29 -7.66 10.61 9.35
CA ARG A 29 -8.57 11.36 10.23
C ARG A 29 -10.00 11.48 9.70
N ASP A 30 -10.28 11.09 8.46
CA ASP A 30 -11.64 11.10 7.91
C ASP A 30 -12.24 9.67 7.82
N PRO A 31 -13.18 9.31 8.72
CA PRO A 31 -13.87 8.02 8.71
C PRO A 31 -14.61 7.67 7.43
N THR A 32 -14.98 8.67 6.62
CA THR A 32 -15.62 8.47 5.32
C THR A 32 -14.58 8.05 4.29
N LEU A 33 -13.43 8.74 4.25
CA LEU A 33 -12.34 8.42 3.34
C LEU A 33 -11.70 7.06 3.66
N ASN A 34 -11.47 6.76 4.94
CA ASN A 34 -10.89 5.46 5.35
C ASN A 34 -11.88 4.31 5.47
N LEU A 35 -13.12 4.55 5.05
CA LEU A 35 -14.24 3.62 4.97
C LEU A 35 -14.75 3.06 6.31
N SER A 36 -14.16 3.45 7.44
CA SER A 36 -14.61 2.94 8.75
C SER A 36 -16.06 3.28 9.05
N ALA A 37 -16.54 4.47 8.63
CA ALA A 37 -17.93 4.90 8.79
C ALA A 37 -18.93 3.94 8.14
N PHE A 38 -18.59 3.42 6.95
CA PHE A 38 -19.43 2.47 6.22
C PHE A 38 -19.49 1.09 6.90
N LEU A 39 -18.50 0.78 7.73
CA LEU A 39 -18.43 -0.46 8.54
C LEU A 39 -18.99 -0.26 9.95
N GLY A 40 -19.63 0.87 10.24
CA GLY A 40 -20.22 1.17 11.55
C GLY A 40 -19.22 1.62 12.62
N ALA A 41 -17.97 1.90 12.23
CA ALA A 41 -16.94 2.46 13.10
C ALA A 41 -16.66 3.93 12.73
N ARG A 42 -16.07 4.73 13.62
CA ARG A 42 -15.58 6.08 13.29
C ARG A 42 -14.12 6.16 13.70
N LEU A 43 -13.28 5.57 12.85
CA LEU A 43 -11.88 5.38 13.18
C LEU A 43 -11.06 6.60 12.76
N GLU A 44 -10.31 7.12 13.72
CA GLU A 44 -9.32 8.18 13.54
C GLU A 44 -7.97 7.66 14.04
N SER A 45 -6.99 7.66 13.15
CA SER A 45 -5.58 7.40 13.45
C SER A 45 -4.89 8.70 13.90
N PRO A 46 -3.82 8.62 14.71
CA PRO A 46 -2.94 9.76 14.95
C PRO A 46 -2.45 10.39 13.64
N PRO A 47 -2.12 11.70 13.64
CA PRO A 47 -1.52 12.35 12.49
C PRO A 47 -0.15 11.73 12.17
N ALA A 48 0.27 11.88 10.91
CA ALA A 48 1.60 11.42 10.50
C ALA A 48 2.71 12.28 11.12
N ASP A 49 3.80 11.63 11.51
CA ASP A 49 5.04 12.26 11.98
C ASP A 49 5.94 12.71 10.81
N GLY A 50 5.67 12.22 9.61
CA GLY A 50 6.42 12.53 8.40
C GLY A 50 5.80 11.90 7.16
N PHE A 51 6.38 12.23 6.01
CA PHE A 51 5.88 11.82 4.71
C PHE A 51 6.87 10.93 3.97
N LEU A 52 6.33 10.06 3.11
CA LEU A 52 7.11 9.22 2.20
C LEU A 52 6.64 9.45 0.77
N GLU A 53 7.57 9.71 -0.13
CA GLU A 53 7.36 9.91 -1.55
C GLU A 53 8.17 8.90 -2.39
N GLU A 54 7.96 8.91 -3.71
CA GLU A 54 8.71 8.06 -4.64
C GLU A 54 10.22 8.25 -4.47
N GLY A 55 10.94 7.14 -4.33
CA GLY A 55 12.41 7.14 -4.26
C GLY A 55 12.98 7.39 -2.86
N ASP A 56 12.14 7.71 -1.87
CA ASP A 56 12.59 7.75 -0.47
C ASP A 56 13.03 6.37 0.01
N GLU A 57 13.81 6.34 1.09
CA GLU A 57 14.25 5.12 1.76
C GLU A 57 13.82 5.12 3.23
N VAL A 58 13.24 4.00 3.66
CA VAL A 58 12.97 3.70 5.06
C VAL A 58 14.03 2.72 5.53
N THR A 59 14.86 3.15 6.47
CA THR A 59 15.89 2.29 7.08
C THR A 59 15.52 1.97 8.52
N VAL A 60 15.53 0.68 8.85
CA VAL A 60 15.37 0.17 10.22
C VAL A 60 16.54 -0.77 10.48
N ASP A 61 17.53 -0.29 11.25
CA ASP A 61 18.81 -0.96 11.44
C ASP A 61 19.49 -1.32 10.11
N ASP A 62 19.60 -2.60 9.78
CA ASP A 62 20.18 -3.13 8.53
C ASP A 62 19.14 -3.41 7.43
N ILE A 63 17.87 -3.13 7.70
CA ILE A 63 16.78 -3.27 6.74
C ILE A 63 16.62 -1.96 5.98
N HIS A 64 16.77 -2.03 4.66
CA HIS A 64 16.57 -0.90 3.75
C HIS A 64 15.38 -1.17 2.83
N LEU A 65 14.38 -0.28 2.87
CA LEU A 65 13.18 -0.36 2.06
C LEU A 65 13.07 0.89 1.19
N ARG A 66 13.07 0.72 -0.12
CA ARG A 66 12.84 1.82 -1.06
C ARG A 66 11.34 2.01 -1.29
N VAL A 67 10.91 3.26 -1.30
CA VAL A 67 9.51 3.63 -1.52
C VAL A 67 9.23 3.73 -3.01
N LEU A 68 8.17 3.06 -3.46
CA LEU A 68 7.51 3.29 -4.75
C LEU A 68 6.14 3.90 -4.50
N HIS A 69 5.83 5.04 -5.12
CA HIS A 69 4.47 5.59 -5.12
C HIS A 69 3.59 4.79 -6.08
N THR A 70 2.61 4.06 -5.58
CA THR A 70 1.84 3.09 -6.37
C THR A 70 0.34 3.40 -6.33
N PRO A 71 -0.10 4.55 -6.88
CA PRO A 71 -1.47 5.02 -6.75
C PRO A 71 -2.45 4.19 -7.59
N GLY A 72 -3.72 4.31 -7.25
CA GLY A 72 -4.85 3.75 -8.00
C GLY A 72 -5.91 3.14 -7.08
N HIS A 73 -5.50 2.30 -6.13
CA HIS A 73 -6.37 1.86 -5.04
C HIS A 73 -6.73 3.03 -4.11
N THR A 74 -5.70 3.77 -3.69
CA THR A 74 -5.80 5.10 -3.10
C THR A 74 -4.82 6.06 -3.81
N PRO A 75 -5.00 7.38 -3.75
CA PRO A 75 -4.10 8.35 -4.38
C PRO A 75 -2.67 8.33 -3.84
N GLY A 76 -2.50 8.03 -2.56
CA GLY A 76 -1.21 8.02 -1.85
C GLY A 76 -0.70 6.62 -1.53
N HIS A 77 -1.22 5.56 -2.15
CA HIS A 77 -0.71 4.22 -1.86
C HIS A 77 0.80 4.14 -2.19
N ILE A 78 1.58 3.49 -1.34
CA ILE A 78 3.00 3.22 -1.57
C ILE A 78 3.28 1.71 -1.48
N THR A 79 4.35 1.28 -2.12
CA THR A 79 4.95 -0.06 -1.98
C THR A 79 6.33 0.10 -1.37
N LEU A 80 6.67 -0.74 -0.39
CA LEU A 80 7.99 -0.77 0.23
C LEU A 80 8.79 -1.95 -0.32
N VAL A 81 9.86 -1.67 -1.06
CA VAL A 81 10.67 -2.67 -1.77
C VAL A 81 11.96 -2.93 -1.00
N GLY A 82 12.14 -4.16 -0.52
CA GLY A 82 13.40 -4.66 0.03
C GLY A 82 14.21 -5.42 -1.02
N GLU A 83 15.17 -6.22 -0.56
CA GLU A 83 16.08 -6.96 -1.45
C GLU A 83 15.36 -8.06 -2.25
N ASN A 84 14.63 -8.94 -1.57
CA ASN A 84 13.97 -10.11 -2.16
C ASN A 84 12.45 -10.12 -1.98
N LEU A 85 11.89 -9.09 -1.34
CA LEU A 85 10.45 -8.95 -1.09
C LEU A 85 9.98 -7.50 -1.27
N ALA A 86 8.69 -7.33 -1.51
CA ALA A 86 8.02 -6.04 -1.50
C ALA A 86 6.69 -6.11 -0.75
N PHE A 87 6.45 -5.18 0.18
CA PHE A 87 5.14 -4.96 0.79
C PHE A 87 4.32 -4.09 -0.16
N VAL A 88 3.33 -4.70 -0.82
CA VAL A 88 2.57 -4.06 -1.91
C VAL A 88 1.20 -3.53 -1.47
N GLY A 89 0.83 -3.75 -0.20
CA GLY A 89 -0.48 -3.37 0.34
C GLY A 89 -1.61 -3.87 -0.54
N ASP A 90 -2.54 -3.00 -0.88
CA ASP A 90 -3.76 -3.32 -1.63
C ASP A 90 -3.65 -2.93 -3.12
N VAL A 91 -2.44 -2.89 -3.68
CA VAL A 91 -2.22 -2.67 -5.11
C VAL A 91 -2.50 -3.94 -5.91
N ILE A 92 -1.89 -5.04 -5.51
CA ILE A 92 -1.93 -6.33 -6.21
C ILE A 92 -2.02 -7.47 -5.19
N PHE A 93 -2.77 -8.51 -5.54
CA PHE A 93 -3.00 -9.70 -4.72
C PHE A 93 -2.65 -10.95 -5.53
N TYR A 94 -2.62 -12.12 -4.88
CA TYR A 94 -2.57 -13.40 -5.60
C TYR A 94 -3.72 -13.49 -6.61
N GLU A 95 -3.39 -13.41 -7.90
CA GLU A 95 -4.32 -13.38 -9.03
C GLU A 95 -5.45 -12.33 -8.89
N GLY A 96 -5.16 -11.21 -8.24
CA GLY A 96 -6.12 -10.15 -7.93
C GLY A 96 -5.50 -8.75 -7.93
N ILE A 97 -6.34 -7.71 -7.82
CA ILE A 97 -5.90 -6.31 -7.70
C ILE A 97 -6.75 -5.55 -6.67
N GLY A 98 -6.21 -4.43 -6.21
CA GLY A 98 -6.94 -3.45 -5.40
C GLY A 98 -8.28 -3.06 -5.99
N ARG A 99 -9.25 -2.83 -5.10
CA ARG A 99 -10.54 -2.24 -5.49
C ARG A 99 -10.36 -0.79 -5.93
N THR A 100 -11.16 -0.35 -6.91
CA THR A 100 -11.10 1.03 -7.43
C THR A 100 -12.49 1.63 -7.61
N ASP A 101 -13.39 1.30 -6.69
CA ASP A 101 -14.77 1.77 -6.63
C ASP A 101 -15.01 2.75 -5.46
N PHE A 102 -13.94 3.22 -4.83
CA PHE A 102 -13.98 4.18 -3.72
C PHE A 102 -13.72 5.62 -4.20
N PRO A 103 -14.18 6.64 -3.46
CA PRO A 103 -13.81 8.02 -3.73
C PRO A 103 -12.30 8.17 -3.90
N ARG A 104 -11.88 8.87 -4.97
CA ARG A 104 -10.48 9.15 -5.33
C ARG A 104 -9.64 7.94 -5.76
N SER A 105 -10.21 6.74 -5.86
CA SER A 105 -9.55 5.61 -6.52
C SER A 105 -9.68 5.70 -8.06
N ASP A 106 -8.77 5.10 -8.80
CA ASP A 106 -8.74 5.10 -10.27
C ASP A 106 -8.23 3.75 -10.80
N HIS A 107 -9.11 3.05 -11.53
CA HIS A 107 -8.83 1.74 -12.11
C HIS A 107 -7.70 1.77 -13.14
N ASN A 108 -7.73 2.73 -14.06
CA ASN A 108 -6.71 2.81 -15.12
C ASN A 108 -5.35 3.18 -14.53
N GLN A 109 -5.34 4.05 -13.52
CA GLN A 109 -4.13 4.39 -12.77
C GLN A 109 -3.58 3.16 -12.04
N LEU A 110 -4.43 2.37 -11.38
CA LEU A 110 -3.98 1.14 -10.71
C LEU A 110 -3.34 0.16 -11.69
N LEU A 111 -4.00 -0.11 -12.82
CA LEU A 111 -3.46 -1.00 -13.85
C LEU A 111 -2.13 -0.46 -14.42
N GLN A 112 -2.02 0.86 -14.61
CA GLN A 112 -0.78 1.49 -15.06
C GLN A 112 0.33 1.34 -14.03
N THR A 113 0.04 1.62 -12.75
CA THR A 113 0.94 1.42 -11.62
C THR A 113 1.49 0.00 -11.59
N ILE A 114 0.62 -1.01 -11.71
CA ILE A 114 1.05 -2.40 -11.69
C ILE A 114 2.01 -2.67 -12.86
N ARG A 115 1.66 -2.25 -14.08
CA ARG A 115 2.50 -2.49 -15.27
C ARG A 115 3.85 -1.78 -15.21
N THR A 116 3.91 -0.54 -14.76
CA THR A 116 5.13 0.28 -14.86
C THR A 116 5.99 0.26 -13.61
N LYS A 117 5.45 -0.14 -12.46
CA LYS A 117 6.18 -0.16 -11.18
C LYS A 117 6.31 -1.55 -10.59
N ILE A 118 5.21 -2.30 -10.48
CA ILE A 118 5.26 -3.63 -9.86
C ILE A 118 5.87 -4.67 -10.82
N TYR A 119 5.40 -4.70 -12.07
CA TYR A 119 5.90 -5.62 -13.08
C TYR A 119 7.30 -5.28 -13.60
N THR A 120 7.90 -4.17 -13.18
CA THR A 120 9.30 -3.84 -13.49
C THR A 120 10.28 -4.37 -12.43
N LEU A 121 9.78 -4.88 -11.30
CA LEU A 121 10.57 -5.61 -10.32
C LEU A 121 11.00 -7.00 -10.85
N PRO A 122 12.03 -7.64 -10.26
CA PRO A 122 12.44 -8.99 -10.63
C PRO A 122 11.29 -10.00 -10.54
N ASP A 123 11.25 -10.99 -11.43
CA ASP A 123 10.14 -11.96 -11.49
C ASP A 123 10.05 -12.82 -10.22
N GLU A 124 11.17 -13.06 -9.57
CA GLU A 124 11.33 -13.79 -8.31
C GLU A 124 10.97 -12.97 -7.07
N MET A 125 10.75 -11.66 -7.20
CA MET A 125 10.41 -10.78 -6.09
C MET A 125 9.13 -11.27 -5.41
N ASN A 126 9.23 -11.57 -4.11
CA ASN A 126 8.10 -12.00 -3.31
C ASN A 126 7.20 -10.79 -2.99
N LEU A 127 5.93 -10.86 -3.35
CA LEU A 127 4.97 -9.80 -3.11
C LEU A 127 4.14 -10.16 -1.88
N LEU A 128 4.19 -9.29 -0.88
CA LEU A 128 3.46 -9.41 0.38
C LEU A 128 2.26 -8.43 0.34
N PRO A 129 1.05 -8.91 -0.03
CA PRO A 129 -0.13 -8.06 -0.08
C PRO A 129 -0.69 -7.74 1.30
N GLY A 130 -1.58 -6.75 1.34
CA GLY A 130 -2.37 -6.42 2.52
C GLY A 130 -3.36 -7.53 2.92
N HIS A 131 -3.80 -8.33 1.95
CA HIS A 131 -4.78 -9.40 2.15
C HIS A 131 -4.47 -10.63 1.27
N GLY A 132 -4.85 -11.80 1.76
CA GLY A 132 -4.67 -13.06 1.05
C GLY A 132 -3.23 -13.61 1.14
N PRO A 133 -2.91 -14.66 0.37
CA PRO A 133 -1.57 -15.25 0.35
C PRO A 133 -0.57 -14.37 -0.42
N GLU A 134 0.72 -14.58 -0.13
CA GLU A 134 1.81 -14.02 -0.92
C GLU A 134 1.81 -14.58 -2.37
N THR A 135 2.47 -13.85 -3.27
CA THR A 135 2.64 -14.22 -4.68
C THR A 135 3.99 -13.71 -5.19
N THR A 136 4.30 -13.88 -6.48
CA THR A 136 5.50 -13.28 -7.09
C THR A 136 5.15 -12.43 -8.29
N VAL A 137 6.02 -11.47 -8.62
CA VAL A 137 5.87 -10.65 -9.83
C VAL A 137 5.70 -11.52 -11.07
N GLY A 138 6.53 -12.57 -11.20
CA GLY A 138 6.46 -13.50 -12.32
C GLY A 138 5.16 -14.29 -12.36
N HIS A 139 4.60 -14.70 -11.21
CA HIS A 139 3.31 -15.37 -11.15
C HIS A 139 2.18 -14.45 -11.64
N GLU A 140 2.13 -13.22 -11.12
CA GLU A 140 1.07 -12.28 -11.45
C GLU A 140 1.13 -11.84 -12.93
N LYS A 141 2.32 -11.61 -13.49
CA LYS A 141 2.49 -11.35 -14.93
C LYS A 141 1.85 -12.43 -15.82
N ARG A 142 1.89 -13.70 -15.39
CA ARG A 142 1.40 -14.84 -16.17
C ARG A 142 -0.07 -15.14 -15.92
N HIS A 143 -0.55 -14.96 -14.70
CA HIS A 143 -1.82 -15.53 -14.25
C HIS A 143 -2.84 -14.49 -13.79
N ASN A 144 -2.44 -13.24 -13.51
CA ASN A 144 -3.38 -12.22 -13.04
C ASN A 144 -4.40 -11.87 -14.14
N PRO A 145 -5.70 -12.15 -13.94
CA PRO A 145 -6.69 -11.99 -15.00
C PRO A 145 -7.06 -10.52 -15.26
N PHE A 146 -6.74 -9.63 -14.31
CA PHE A 146 -7.08 -8.20 -14.35
C PHE A 146 -6.01 -7.37 -15.07
N VAL A 147 -4.74 -7.76 -14.94
CA VAL A 147 -3.62 -7.05 -15.54
C VAL A 147 -3.04 -7.88 -16.68
N ARG A 148 -3.73 -7.85 -17.82
CA ARG A 148 -3.23 -8.45 -19.06
C ARG A 148 -2.30 -7.46 -19.75
N GLY A 149 -1.14 -7.96 -20.21
CA GLY A 149 -0.13 -7.27 -21.03
C GLY A 149 -0.36 -5.78 -21.22
#